data_AF-A0A2J6SRW3-F1
#
_entry.id   AF-A0A2J6SRW3-F1
#
_cell.length_a   1.000
_cell.length_b   1.000
_cell.length_c   1.000
_cell.angle_alpha   90.00
_cell.angle_beta   90.00
_cell.angle_gamma   90.00
#
_symmetry.space_group_name_H-M   'P 1'
#
loop_
_entity.id
_entity.type
_entity.pdbx_description
1 polymer ?
#
loop_
_entity_poly.entity_id
_entity_poly.type
_entity_poly.pdbx_seq_one_letter_code
_entity_poly.pdbx_strand_id
1 'polypeptide(L)'
;MARLSNLPNYTLLRDMPERDKLRKAIQFLKANPEETPATAARAYYVRNEDTVKKTWQRERKKMGTARALIQYAVSHAINGGKGATKQIIYNCAMWIRTEDNKIAPSWKWFSQWLKSTPELHMIKTKPIASHRIDLHTEQSLRD
;
A
#
# COMPACT_ATOMS: atom_id res chain seq x y z
N MET A 1 -4.11 -16.72 23.00
CA MET A 1 -3.17 -17.84 22.78
C MET A 1 -2.89 -17.94 21.28
N ALA A 2 -1.79 -17.35 20.81
CA ALA A 2 -1.39 -17.40 19.39
C ALA A 2 -0.64 -18.70 19.09
N ARG A 3 -0.97 -19.31 17.94
CA ARG A 3 -0.53 -20.65 17.50
C ARG A 3 0.96 -20.63 17.12
N LEU A 4 1.75 -21.53 17.71
CA LEU A 4 3.18 -21.77 17.43
C LEU A 4 3.46 -22.34 16.02
N SER A 5 2.44 -22.49 15.15
CA SER A 5 2.52 -23.26 13.90
C SER A 5 3.30 -22.58 12.77
N ASN A 6 3.75 -21.34 12.93
CA ASN A 6 4.47 -20.58 11.89
C ASN A 6 5.93 -20.28 12.26
N LEU A 7 6.49 -20.96 13.26
CA LEU A 7 7.89 -20.76 13.61
C LEU A 7 8.79 -21.44 12.57
N PRO A 8 9.74 -20.69 11.98
CA PRO A 8 10.67 -21.22 10.98
C PRO A 8 11.63 -22.26 11.57
N ASN A 9 12.01 -23.26 10.76
CA ASN A 9 13.02 -24.27 11.12
C ASN A 9 14.34 -23.60 11.53
N TYR A 10 14.73 -23.84 12.78
CA TYR A 10 15.82 -23.17 13.51
C TYR A 10 17.21 -23.39 12.90
N THR A 11 17.44 -24.54 12.27
CA THR A 11 18.73 -24.90 11.64
C THR A 11 19.05 -24.03 10.43
N LEU A 12 18.07 -23.71 9.58
CA LEU A 12 18.29 -22.91 8.36
C LEU A 12 18.44 -21.40 8.63
N LEU A 13 18.01 -20.93 9.80
CA LEU A 13 18.06 -19.51 10.15
C LEU A 13 19.38 -19.07 10.78
N ARG A 14 20.13 -19.99 11.39
CA ARG A 14 21.39 -19.64 12.06
C ARG A 14 22.45 -19.21 11.06
N ASP A 15 22.54 -19.92 9.94
CA ASP A 15 23.55 -19.72 8.89
C ASP A 15 23.14 -18.69 7.84
N MET A 16 21.92 -18.19 7.92
CA MET A 16 21.40 -17.18 7.00
C MET A 16 22.12 -15.83 7.20
N PRO A 17 22.38 -15.04 6.14
CA PRO A 17 22.91 -13.70 6.30
C PRO A 17 22.00 -12.81 7.16
N GLU A 18 22.59 -11.95 7.98
CA GLU A 18 21.84 -11.10 8.93
C GLU A 18 20.82 -10.19 8.24
N ARG A 19 21.11 -9.76 7.01
CA ARG A 19 20.18 -9.00 6.16
C ARG A 19 18.90 -9.77 5.84
N ASP A 20 19.01 -11.06 5.56
CA ASP A 20 17.87 -11.90 5.21
C ASP A 20 17.05 -12.31 6.44
N LYS A 21 17.72 -12.52 7.59
CA LYS A 21 17.03 -12.67 8.88
C LYS A 21 16.17 -11.46 9.21
N LEU A 22 16.73 -10.26 9.03
CA LEU A 22 16.01 -9.00 9.23
C LEU A 22 14.82 -8.86 8.28
N ARG A 23 14.99 -9.22 7.00
CA ARG A 23 13.89 -9.18 6.01
C ARG A 23 12.73 -10.10 6.42
N LYS A 24 13.04 -11.33 6.84
CA LYS A 24 12.02 -12.29 7.31
C LYS A 24 11.35 -11.84 8.61
N ALA A 25 12.10 -11.27 9.55
CA ALA A 25 11.55 -10.71 10.79
C ALA A 25 10.54 -9.59 10.51
N ILE A 26 10.85 -8.69 9.57
CA ILE A 26 9.93 -7.63 9.15
C ILE A 26 8.71 -8.21 8.42
N GLN A 27 8.88 -9.24 7.60
CA GLN A 27 7.77 -9.92 6.93
C GLN A 27 6.83 -10.59 7.95
N PHE A 28 7.38 -11.20 9.01
CA PHE A 28 6.61 -11.77 10.10
C PHE A 28 5.78 -10.71 10.85
N LEU A 29 6.35 -9.53 11.12
CA LEU A 29 5.62 -8.41 11.73
C LEU A 29 4.53 -7.84 10.80
N LYS A 30 4.72 -7.90 9.47
CA LYS A 30 3.66 -7.54 8.51
C LYS A 30 2.48 -8.50 8.57
N ALA A 31 2.75 -9.80 8.72
CA ALA A 31 1.71 -10.84 8.81
C ALA A 31 1.01 -10.86 10.19
N ASN A 32 1.72 -10.46 11.25
CA ASN A 32 1.22 -10.49 12.63
C ASN A 32 1.37 -9.10 13.27
N PRO A 33 0.40 -8.17 13.06
CA PRO A 33 0.52 -6.79 13.50
C PRO A 33 0.44 -6.60 15.03
N GLU A 34 -0.06 -7.59 15.77
CA GLU A 34 -0.13 -7.57 17.24
C GLU A 34 1.19 -7.99 17.90
N GLU A 35 2.10 -8.61 17.15
CA GLU A 35 3.35 -9.12 17.68
C GLU A 35 4.39 -8.02 17.90
N THR A 36 5.24 -8.23 18.89
CA THR A 36 6.28 -7.25 19.24
C THR A 36 7.53 -7.43 18.38
N PRO A 37 8.28 -6.34 18.09
CA PRO A 37 9.59 -6.43 17.45
C PRO A 37 10.56 -7.34 18.19
N ALA A 38 10.44 -7.43 19.51
CA ALA A 38 11.19 -8.34 20.36
C ALA A 38 10.89 -9.80 20.04
N THR A 39 9.62 -10.16 19.87
CA THR A 39 9.19 -11.50 19.46
C THR A 39 9.80 -11.86 18.10
N ALA A 40 9.74 -10.94 17.13
CA ALA A 40 10.28 -11.16 15.80
C ALA A 40 11.81 -11.29 15.78
N ALA A 41 12.52 -10.47 16.55
CA ALA A 41 13.97 -10.55 16.67
C ALA A 41 14.42 -11.91 17.23
N ARG A 42 13.71 -12.40 18.26
CA ARG A 42 13.95 -13.72 18.86
C ARG A 42 13.62 -14.86 17.90
N ALA A 43 12.48 -14.80 17.21
CA ALA A 43 12.04 -15.83 16.27
C ALA A 43 12.99 -16.01 15.08
N TYR A 44 13.68 -14.94 14.66
CA TYR A 44 14.59 -14.95 13.50
C TYR A 44 16.07 -14.78 13.86
N TYR A 45 16.43 -14.88 15.15
CA TYR A 45 17.81 -14.77 15.64
C TYR A 45 18.55 -13.52 15.11
N VAL A 46 17.87 -12.38 15.09
CA VAL A 46 18.51 -11.11 14.76
C VAL A 46 19.31 -10.65 15.98
N ARG A 47 20.60 -10.37 15.80
CA ARG A 47 21.51 -10.06 16.90
C ARG A 47 21.11 -8.80 17.67
N ASN A 48 20.56 -7.82 16.96
CA ASN A 48 20.15 -6.55 17.53
C ASN A 48 18.64 -6.30 17.32
N GLU A 49 17.89 -6.32 18.41
CA GLU A 49 16.46 -6.04 18.44
C GLU A 49 16.13 -4.61 17.99
N ASP A 50 16.96 -3.62 18.34
CA ASP A 50 16.73 -2.22 17.98
C ASP A 50 16.74 -2.02 16.46
N THR A 51 17.51 -2.82 15.74
CA THR A 51 17.53 -2.79 14.28
C THR A 51 16.17 -3.19 13.71
N VAL A 52 15.54 -4.23 14.28
CA VAL A 52 14.18 -4.67 13.91
C VAL A 52 13.16 -3.61 14.27
N LYS A 53 13.24 -3.02 15.47
CA LYS A 53 12.33 -1.97 15.93
C LYS A 53 12.38 -0.73 15.03
N LYS A 54 13.57 -0.21 14.74
CA LYS A 54 13.75 0.98 13.89
C LYS A 54 13.28 0.74 12.45
N THR A 55 13.59 -0.43 11.89
CA THR A 55 13.13 -0.78 10.53
C THR A 55 11.62 -0.99 10.48
N TRP A 56 11.03 -1.63 11.49
CA TRP A 56 9.58 -1.78 11.61
C TRP A 56 8.85 -0.46 11.73
N GLN A 57 9.35 0.49 12.53
CA GLN A 57 8.77 1.83 12.63
C GLN A 57 8.77 2.57 11.28
N ARG A 58 9.87 2.49 10.52
CA ARG A 58 9.95 3.08 9.18
C ARG A 58 8.95 2.44 8.22
N GLU A 59 8.81 1.12 8.26
CA GLU A 59 7.84 0.40 7.43
C GLU A 59 6.39 0.70 7.83
N ARG A 60 6.07 0.79 9.13
CA ARG A 60 4.75 1.22 9.61
C ARG A 60 4.41 2.63 9.15
N LYS A 61 5.36 3.56 9.19
CA LYS A 61 5.15 4.94 8.69
C LYS A 61 4.80 4.94 7.21
N LYS A 62 5.50 4.14 6.39
CA LYS A 62 5.16 3.98 4.96
C LYS A 62 3.80 3.33 4.74
N MET A 63 3.48 2.27 5.49
CA MET A 63 2.21 1.55 5.37
C MET A 63 1.00 2.41 5.81
N GLY A 64 1.15 3.23 6.85
CA GLY A 64 0.11 4.16 7.30
C GLY A 64 -0.29 5.14 6.20
N THR A 65 0.70 5.76 5.54
CA THR A 65 0.48 6.66 4.41
C THR A 65 -0.22 5.96 3.24
N ALA A 66 0.20 4.74 2.90
CA ALA A 66 -0.41 3.95 1.81
C ALA A 66 -1.84 3.50 2.15
N ARG A 67 -2.11 3.06 3.37
CA ARG A 67 -3.45 2.64 3.83
C ARG A 67 -4.44 3.79 3.85
N ALA A 68 -4.05 4.98 4.32
CA ALA A 68 -4.91 6.16 4.28
C ALA A 68 -5.29 6.54 2.84
N LEU A 69 -4.32 6.48 1.92
CA LEU A 69 -4.53 6.69 0.49
C LEU A 69 -5.49 5.67 -0.12
N ILE A 70 -5.31 4.39 0.20
CA ILE A 70 -6.17 3.30 -0.27
C ILE A 70 -7.58 3.47 0.30
N GLN A 71 -7.73 3.72 1.59
CA GLN A 71 -9.03 3.83 2.25
C GLN A 71 -9.82 5.04 1.75
N TYR A 72 -9.15 6.18 1.53
CA TYR A 72 -9.77 7.36 0.95
C TYR A 72 -10.10 7.17 -0.55
N ALA A 73 -9.21 6.54 -1.32
CA ALA A 73 -9.48 6.24 -2.73
C ALA A 73 -10.64 5.24 -2.87
N VAL A 74 -10.72 4.23 -2.01
CA VAL A 74 -11.80 3.23 -1.96
C VAL A 74 -13.12 3.87 -1.53
N SER A 75 -13.14 4.72 -0.50
CA SER A 75 -14.38 5.40 -0.08
C SER A 75 -14.92 6.35 -1.15
N HIS A 76 -14.06 7.15 -1.77
CA HIS A 76 -14.46 8.06 -2.86
C HIS A 76 -14.83 7.33 -4.16
N ALA A 77 -14.16 6.21 -4.46
CA ALA A 77 -14.46 5.40 -5.65
C ALA A 77 -15.78 4.63 -5.53
N ILE A 78 -16.08 4.09 -4.34
CA ILE A 78 -17.32 3.36 -4.06
C ILE A 78 -18.51 4.32 -4.02
N ASN A 79 -18.40 5.46 -3.32
CA ASN A 79 -19.52 6.40 -3.19
C ASN A 79 -19.89 7.11 -4.51
N GLY A 80 -18.96 7.19 -5.47
CA GLY A 80 -19.21 7.81 -6.77
C GLY A 80 -19.49 6.83 -7.91
N GLY A 81 -19.46 5.51 -7.67
CA GLY A 81 -19.57 4.47 -8.71
C GLY A 81 -18.45 4.48 -9.77
N LYS A 82 -17.47 5.37 -9.62
CA LYS A 82 -16.33 5.55 -10.52
C LYS A 82 -15.13 4.99 -9.79
N GLY A 83 -14.80 3.72 -10.06
CA GLY A 83 -13.72 3.03 -9.35
C GLY A 83 -12.39 3.80 -9.34
N ALA A 84 -11.48 3.44 -8.44
CA ALA A 84 -10.27 4.20 -8.15
C ALA A 84 -9.40 4.44 -9.41
N THR A 85 -9.55 5.65 -9.99
CA THR A 85 -8.86 6.09 -11.20
C THR A 85 -7.50 6.69 -10.81
N LYS A 86 -6.50 6.61 -11.71
CA LYS A 86 -5.15 7.18 -11.48
C LYS A 86 -5.17 8.63 -10.97
N GLN A 87 -6.08 9.43 -11.51
CA GLN A 87 -6.21 10.85 -11.18
C GLN A 87 -6.74 11.08 -9.76
N ILE A 88 -7.69 10.25 -9.31
CA ILE A 88 -8.19 10.28 -7.93
C ILE A 88 -7.04 9.97 -6.98
N ILE A 89 -6.32 8.87 -7.21
CA ILE A 89 -5.21 8.43 -6.35
C ILE A 89 -4.08 9.48 -6.34
N TYR A 90 -3.80 10.12 -7.48
CA TYR A 90 -2.84 11.22 -7.54
C TYR A 90 -3.25 12.40 -6.64
N ASN A 91 -4.51 12.82 -6.70
CA ASN A 91 -5.03 13.90 -5.85
C ASN A 91 -4.95 13.54 -4.36
N CYS A 92 -5.22 12.27 -4.01
CA CYS A 92 -5.06 11.77 -2.64
C CYS A 92 -3.60 11.85 -2.18
N ALA A 93 -2.67 11.46 -3.06
CA ALA A 93 -1.23 11.52 -2.78
C ALA A 93 -0.73 12.96 -2.64
N MET A 94 -1.32 13.91 -3.36
CA MET A 94 -1.05 15.34 -3.15
C MET A 94 -1.49 15.78 -1.76
N TRP A 95 -2.74 15.50 -1.39
CA TRP A 95 -3.34 15.95 -0.12
C TRP A 95 -2.59 15.42 1.11
N ILE A 96 -2.22 14.14 1.10
CA ILE A 96 -1.43 13.54 2.20
C ILE A 96 -0.03 14.14 2.30
N ARG A 97 0.60 14.47 1.16
CA ARG A 97 1.93 15.10 1.19
C ARG A 97 1.86 16.54 1.68
N THR A 98 0.79 17.26 1.37
CA THR A 98 0.56 18.59 1.93
C THR A 98 0.31 18.54 3.44
N GLU A 99 -0.44 17.55 3.94
CA GLU A 99 -0.64 17.33 5.37
C GLU A 99 0.68 16.99 6.09
N ASP A 100 1.55 16.23 5.44
CA ASP A 100 2.90 15.91 5.93
C ASP A 100 3.91 17.08 5.80
N ASN A 101 3.50 18.28 5.37
CA ASN A 101 4.37 19.42 5.02
C ASN A 101 5.50 19.06 4.04
N LYS A 102 5.21 18.15 3.09
CA LYS A 102 6.14 17.73 2.03
C LYS A 102 5.79 18.40 0.72
N ILE A 103 6.80 18.50 -0.14
CA ILE A 103 6.63 18.98 -1.51
C ILE A 103 5.60 18.10 -2.24
N ALA A 104 4.69 18.79 -2.96
CA ALA A 104 3.68 18.16 -3.80
C ALA A 104 4.33 17.19 -4.79
N PRO A 105 3.77 15.98 -4.96
CA PRO A 105 4.36 14.97 -5.81
C PRO A 105 4.22 15.39 -7.28
N SER A 106 5.24 15.16 -8.09
CA SER A 106 5.11 15.29 -9.55
C SER A 106 4.42 14.06 -10.15
N TRP A 107 3.85 14.21 -11.34
CA TRP A 107 3.24 13.08 -12.06
C TRP A 107 4.24 11.94 -12.34
N LYS A 108 5.50 12.28 -12.60
CA LYS A 108 6.59 11.31 -12.79
C LYS A 108 6.88 10.53 -11.50
N TRP A 109 6.94 11.24 -10.36
CA TRP A 109 7.08 10.61 -9.05
C TRP A 109 5.91 9.66 -8.76
N PHE A 110 4.67 10.11 -9.01
CA PHE A 110 3.47 9.31 -8.82
C PHE A 110 3.48 8.04 -9.66
N SER A 111 3.86 8.14 -10.93
CA SER A 111 3.93 7.00 -11.84
C SER A 111 4.98 5.96 -11.41
N GLN A 112 6.12 6.39 -10.84
CA GLN A 112 7.13 5.50 -10.29
C GLN A 112 6.68 4.88 -8.96
N TRP A 113 6.13 5.69 -8.06
CA TRP A 113 5.59 5.25 -6.78
C TRP A 113 4.53 4.18 -6.98
N LEU A 114 3.58 4.41 -7.89
CA LEU A 114 2.52 3.47 -8.21
C LEU A 114 3.04 2.12 -8.72
N LYS A 115 4.12 2.10 -9.51
CA LYS A 115 4.77 0.85 -9.94
C LYS A 115 5.39 0.07 -8.78
N SER A 116 5.82 0.78 -7.72
CA SER A 116 6.39 0.18 -6.52
C SER A 116 5.34 -0.35 -5.53
N THR A 117 4.06 -0.04 -5.73
CA THR A 117 2.93 -0.47 -4.90
C THR A 117 1.97 -1.38 -5.70
N PRO A 118 2.33 -2.66 -5.92
CA PRO A 118 1.52 -3.58 -6.73
C PRO A 118 0.18 -3.95 -6.07
N GLU A 119 0.02 -3.71 -4.77
CA GLU A 119 -1.20 -3.97 -4.00
C GLU A 119 -2.35 -3.03 -4.38
N LEU A 120 -2.07 -1.94 -5.11
CA LEU A 120 -3.07 -0.95 -5.51
C LEU A 120 -3.69 -1.32 -6.85
N HIS A 121 -4.79 -2.07 -6.82
CA HIS A 121 -5.60 -2.34 -8.01
C HIS A 121 -6.37 -1.09 -8.43
N MET A 122 -6.02 -0.54 -9.60
CA MET A 122 -6.71 0.61 -10.17
C MET A 122 -7.46 0.20 -11.43
N ILE A 123 -8.56 0.90 -11.69
CA ILE A 123 -9.26 0.79 -12.96
C ILE A 123 -8.39 1.46 -14.04
N LYS A 124 -7.95 0.66 -15.04
CA LYS A 124 -7.18 1.15 -16.20
C LYS A 124 -8.05 1.82 -17.28
N THR A 125 -9.36 1.85 -17.10
CA THR A 125 -10.27 2.38 -18.11
C THR A 125 -10.13 3.89 -18.21
N LYS A 126 -10.35 4.43 -19.40
CA LYS A 126 -10.62 5.87 -19.56
C LYS A 126 -11.81 6.20 -18.64
N PRO A 127 -11.84 7.37 -17.96
CA PRO A 127 -13.06 7.80 -17.29
C PRO A 127 -14.20 7.68 -18.31
N ILE A 128 -15.31 7.05 -17.93
CA ILE A 128 -16.52 7.09 -18.75
C ILE A 128 -16.77 8.59 -18.96
N ALA A 129 -16.59 9.04 -20.19
CA ALA A 129 -16.78 10.43 -20.52
C ALA A 129 -18.19 10.78 -20.08
N SER A 130 -18.33 11.67 -19.10
CA SER A 130 -19.65 12.22 -18.74
C SER A 130 -20.35 12.81 -19.97
N HIS A 131 -19.59 13.07 -21.05
CA HIS A 131 -20.01 13.51 -22.37
C HIS A 131 -19.96 12.40 -23.44
N ARG A 132 -20.63 11.27 -23.20
CA ARG A 132 -21.06 10.36 -24.29
C ARG A 132 -22.57 10.15 -24.24
N ILE A 133 -23.29 11.27 -24.11
CA ILE A 133 -24.67 11.39 -24.58
C ILE A 133 -24.60 12.41 -25.71
N ASP A 134 -24.09 11.96 -26.85
CA ASP A 134 -24.31 12.58 -28.14
C ASP A 134 -24.39 11.41 -29.10
N LEU A 135 -25.56 10.77 -29.16
CA LEU A 135 -25.99 10.06 -30.35
C LEU A 135 -27.51 9.87 -30.28
N HIS A 136 -28.18 10.60 -31.18
CA HIS A 136 -29.61 10.57 -31.51
C HIS A 136 -30.52 11.39 -30.60
N THR A 137 -30.48 12.71 -30.76
CA THR A 137 -31.68 13.55 -30.62
C THR A 137 -32.82 12.90 -31.42
N GLU A 138 -33.98 12.77 -30.80
CA GLU A 138 -35.20 12.08 -31.25
C GLU A 138 -35.78 12.52 -32.61
N GLN A 139 -35.08 13.39 -33.35
CA GLN A 139 -35.51 13.94 -34.64
C GLN A 139 -35.52 12.91 -35.77
N SER A 140 -34.86 11.77 -35.63
CA SER A 140 -34.80 10.72 -36.67
C SER A 140 -36.01 9.77 -36.68
N LEU A 141 -36.96 9.94 -35.74
CA LEU A 141 -38.16 9.09 -35.62
C LEU A 141 -39.45 9.81 -36.05
N ARG A 142 -39.33 10.95 -36.76
CA ARG A 142 -40.45 11.66 -37.36
C ARG A 142 -40.33 11.63 -38.88
N ASP A 143 -40.65 10.48 -39.46
CA ASP A 143 -41.13 10.34 -40.84
C ASP A 143 -42.49 9.62 -40.79
#